data_AF-A0A8X7CKF7-F1
#
_entry.id   AF-A0A8X7CKF7-F1
#
_cell.length_a   1.000
_cell.length_b   1.000
_cell.length_c   1.000
_cell.angle_alpha   90.00
_cell.angle_beta   90.00
_cell.angle_gamma   90.00
#
_symmetry.space_group_name_H-M   'P 1'
#
loop_
_entity.id
_entity.type
_entity.pdbx_description
1 polymer ?
#
loop_
_entity_poly.entity_id
_entity_poly.type
_entity_poly.pdbx_seq_one_letter_code
_entity_poly.pdbx_strand_id
1 'polypeptide(L)'
;MKLERWHRQLKYEEAGGTVMKRLDKTISLLLAAIAKKLLSRVISIERGKLTSRVALIRKRHKGSEEMDSKYDYIQCDEKHIVTKSEGSSIFTYDILEGNRSCRCPIRCEECNICIHSFSCTCVDYCIRFVICKHIHFIQQKNNLMNSVTEDLQQTQHNPTV
;
A
#
# COMPACT_ATOMS: atom_id res chain seq x y z
N MET A 1 2.26 -18.89 -4.96
CA MET A 1 1.99 -17.42 -4.91
C MET A 1 0.56 -17.10 -4.47
N LYS A 2 0.24 -15.85 -4.06
CA LYS A 2 -1.14 -15.47 -3.64
C LYS A 2 -2.17 -15.72 -4.75
N LEU A 3 -1.84 -15.37 -6.00
CA LEU A 3 -2.69 -15.57 -7.16
C LEU A 3 -3.02 -17.06 -7.40
N GLU A 4 -2.02 -17.94 -7.35
CA GLU A 4 -2.22 -19.38 -7.52
C GLU A 4 -3.11 -19.99 -6.42
N ARG A 5 -3.00 -19.50 -5.18
CA ARG A 5 -3.91 -19.91 -4.10
C ARG A 5 -5.34 -19.46 -4.38
N TRP A 6 -5.54 -18.25 -4.90
CA TRP A 6 -6.85 -17.75 -5.30
C TRP A 6 -7.44 -18.58 -6.45
N HIS A 7 -6.65 -18.86 -7.48
CA HIS A 7 -7.07 -19.74 -8.56
C HIS A 7 -7.43 -21.14 -8.03
N ARG A 8 -6.60 -21.72 -7.15
CA ARG A 8 -6.88 -23.03 -6.56
C ARG A 8 -8.18 -23.04 -5.77
N GLN A 9 -8.39 -22.04 -4.92
CA GLN A 9 -9.59 -21.90 -4.12
C GLN A 9 -10.83 -21.77 -5.03
N LEU A 10 -10.81 -20.85 -5.98
CA LEU A 10 -11.95 -20.62 -6.86
C LEU A 10 -12.26 -21.84 -7.73
N LYS A 11 -11.24 -22.46 -8.36
CA LYS A 11 -11.43 -23.58 -9.28
C LYS A 11 -11.75 -24.89 -8.57
N TYR A 12 -11.05 -25.22 -7.49
CA TYR A 12 -11.14 -26.56 -6.89
C TYR A 12 -11.98 -26.58 -5.61
N GLU A 13 -11.88 -25.56 -4.76
CA GLU A 13 -12.59 -25.56 -3.47
C GLU A 13 -14.04 -25.05 -3.63
N GLU A 14 -14.23 -23.98 -4.40
CA GLU A 14 -15.56 -23.39 -4.59
C GLU A 14 -16.30 -24.00 -5.80
N ALA A 15 -15.62 -24.26 -6.92
CA ALA A 15 -16.22 -24.77 -8.17
C ALA A 15 -16.14 -26.30 -8.36
N GLY A 16 -15.55 -27.03 -7.41
CA GLY A 16 -15.42 -28.49 -7.47
C GLY A 16 -14.57 -29.01 -8.63
N GLY A 17 -13.68 -28.20 -9.19
CA GLY A 17 -12.80 -28.55 -10.32
C GLY A 17 -13.47 -28.45 -11.70
N THR A 18 -14.74 -28.05 -11.77
CA THR A 18 -15.49 -27.98 -13.02
C THR A 18 -15.26 -26.67 -13.79
N VAL A 19 -15.37 -26.72 -15.11
CA VAL A 19 -15.33 -25.52 -15.96
C VAL A 19 -16.70 -24.85 -15.91
N MET A 20 -16.78 -23.64 -15.34
CA MET A 20 -18.01 -22.88 -15.28
C MET A 20 -18.33 -22.22 -16.62
N LYS A 21 -19.35 -22.73 -17.31
CA LYS A 21 -19.83 -22.19 -18.58
C LYS A 21 -20.82 -21.03 -18.43
N ARG A 22 -21.49 -20.95 -17.28
CA ARG A 22 -22.56 -19.99 -16.99
C ARG A 22 -22.04 -18.83 -16.14
N LEU A 23 -22.09 -17.62 -16.70
CA LEU A 23 -21.57 -16.42 -16.06
C LEU A 23 -22.25 -16.09 -14.73
N ASP A 24 -23.57 -16.23 -14.66
CA ASP A 24 -24.37 -15.97 -13.45
C ASP A 24 -23.94 -16.86 -12.26
N LYS A 25 -23.66 -18.13 -12.54
CA LYS A 25 -23.13 -19.06 -11.53
C LYS A 25 -21.72 -18.66 -11.09
N THR A 26 -20.87 -18.28 -12.04
CA THR A 26 -19.51 -17.80 -11.75
C THR A 26 -19.52 -16.56 -10.86
N ILE A 27 -20.37 -15.58 -11.16
CA ILE A 27 -20.51 -14.35 -10.36
C ILE A 27 -21.00 -14.69 -8.96
N SER A 28 -22.04 -15.51 -8.83
CA SER A 28 -22.59 -15.92 -7.53
C SER A 28 -21.53 -16.58 -6.65
N LEU A 29 -20.73 -17.47 -7.24
CA LEU A 29 -19.64 -18.15 -6.54
C LEU A 29 -18.49 -17.22 -6.16
N LEU A 30 -18.10 -16.30 -7.06
CA LEU A 30 -17.10 -15.28 -6.75
C LEU A 30 -17.55 -14.41 -5.56
N LEU A 31 -18.80 -13.96 -5.55
CA LEU A 31 -19.36 -13.16 -4.47
C LEU A 31 -19.36 -13.93 -3.15
N ALA A 32 -19.73 -15.21 -3.16
CA ALA A 32 -19.67 -16.07 -1.97
C ALA A 32 -18.22 -16.24 -1.45
N ALA A 33 -17.26 -16.45 -2.35
CA ALA A 33 -15.85 -16.56 -1.99
C ALA A 33 -15.31 -15.25 -1.39
N ILE A 34 -15.69 -14.10 -1.95
CA ILE A 34 -15.36 -12.77 -1.42
C ILE A 34 -15.97 -12.60 -0.02
N ALA A 35 -17.25 -12.92 0.16
CA ALA A 35 -17.92 -12.82 1.47
C ALA A 35 -17.21 -13.66 2.55
N LYS A 36 -16.82 -14.91 2.25
CA LYS A 36 -16.03 -15.76 3.15
C LYS A 36 -14.69 -15.12 3.53
N LYS A 37 -14.00 -14.49 2.57
CA LYS A 37 -12.73 -13.78 2.83
C LYS A 37 -12.92 -12.56 3.71
N LEU A 38 -13.99 -11.79 3.48
CA LEU A 38 -14.33 -10.62 4.30
C LEU A 38 -14.62 -11.03 5.74
N LEU A 39 -15.43 -12.08 5.95
CA LEU A 39 -15.71 -12.61 7.29
C LEU A 39 -14.43 -13.11 7.99
N SER A 40 -13.60 -13.88 7.28
CA SER A 40 -12.30 -14.36 7.79
C SER A 40 -11.37 -13.20 8.20
N ARG A 41 -11.43 -12.08 7.46
CA ARG A 41 -10.69 -10.86 7.77
C ARG A 41 -11.23 -10.21 9.05
N VAL A 42 -12.54 -10.06 9.21
CA VAL A 42 -13.16 -9.54 10.45
C VAL A 42 -12.72 -10.38 11.65
N ILE A 43 -12.87 -11.71 11.56
CA ILE A 43 -12.42 -12.64 12.63
C ILE A 43 -10.93 -12.45 12.97
N SER A 44 -10.09 -12.24 11.96
CA SER A 44 -8.64 -12.06 12.18
C SER A 44 -8.31 -10.71 12.83
N ILE A 45 -9.09 -9.67 12.55
CA ILE A 45 -8.97 -8.35 13.17
C ILE A 45 -9.36 -8.46 14.64
N GLU A 46 -10.54 -9.03 14.94
CA GLU A 46 -11.03 -9.21 16.32
C GLU A 46 -10.08 -10.04 17.19
N ARG A 47 -9.44 -11.07 16.61
CA ARG A 47 -8.49 -11.92 17.32
C ARG A 47 -7.09 -11.31 17.50
N GLY A 48 -6.83 -10.09 17.03
CA GLY A 48 -5.52 -9.44 17.15
C GLY A 48 -4.40 -10.09 16.31
N LYS A 49 -4.71 -10.93 15.31
CA LYS A 49 -3.72 -11.61 14.45
C LYS A 49 -3.05 -10.70 13.42
N LEU A 50 -3.18 -9.38 13.56
CA LEU A 50 -2.63 -8.40 12.63
C LEU A 50 -1.09 -8.29 12.70
N THR A 51 -0.47 -8.89 13.71
CA THR A 51 0.98 -8.83 13.99
C THR A 51 1.85 -9.10 12.76
N SER A 52 1.55 -10.15 11.98
CA SER A 52 2.32 -10.48 10.77
C SER A 52 2.25 -9.40 9.69
N ARG A 53 1.09 -8.74 9.54
CA ARG A 53 0.90 -7.66 8.57
C ARG A 53 1.59 -6.38 9.03
N VAL A 54 1.46 -6.05 10.32
CA VAL A 54 2.16 -4.90 10.92
C VAL A 54 3.68 -5.10 10.84
N ALA A 55 4.17 -6.31 11.12
CA ALA A 55 5.60 -6.64 10.97
C ALA A 55 6.07 -6.44 9.51
N LEU A 56 5.25 -6.81 8.53
CA LEU A 56 5.56 -6.57 7.12
C LEU A 56 5.59 -5.07 6.80
N ILE A 57 4.64 -4.28 7.32
CA ILE A 57 4.63 -2.81 7.17
C ILE A 57 5.94 -2.22 7.72
N ARG A 58 6.33 -2.58 8.95
CA ARG A 58 7.61 -2.14 9.54
C ARG A 58 8.82 -2.53 8.70
N LYS A 59 8.84 -3.75 8.15
CA LYS A 59 9.90 -4.17 7.22
C LYS A 59 9.96 -3.30 5.96
N ARG A 60 8.81 -2.86 5.44
CA ARG A 60 8.75 -1.99 4.26
C ARG A 60 9.14 -0.55 4.58
N HIS A 61 8.80 -0.07 5.77
CA HIS A 61 9.27 1.21 6.29
C HIS A 61 10.81 1.26 6.30
N LYS A 62 11.46 0.30 6.96
CA LYS A 62 12.94 0.23 6.99
C LYS A 62 13.55 0.17 5.58
N GLY A 63 12.97 -0.65 4.71
CA GLY A 63 13.44 -0.74 3.31
C GLY A 63 13.20 0.52 2.47
N SER A 64 12.45 1.51 2.97
CA SER A 64 12.28 2.80 2.31
C SER A 64 13.33 3.84 2.73
N GLU A 65 13.88 3.73 3.94
CA GLU A 65 14.98 4.58 4.41
C GLU A 65 16.24 4.39 3.53
N GLU A 66 16.45 3.16 3.04
CA GLU A 66 17.57 2.84 2.15
C GLU A 66 17.36 3.27 0.68
N MET A 67 16.20 3.88 0.35
CA MET A 67 15.87 4.22 -1.04
C MET A 67 16.47 5.55 -1.52
N ASP A 68 16.87 6.44 -0.62
CA ASP A 68 17.27 7.81 -0.95
C ASP A 68 18.41 7.90 -1.98
N SER A 69 19.34 6.94 -1.94
CA SER A 69 20.50 6.89 -2.84
C SER A 69 20.26 6.14 -4.16
N LYS A 70 19.12 5.45 -4.31
CA LYS A 70 18.89 4.47 -5.40
C LYS A 70 17.65 4.73 -6.23
N TYR A 71 16.78 5.63 -5.78
CA TYR A 71 15.50 5.88 -6.41
C TYR A 71 15.36 7.37 -6.67
N ASP A 72 14.88 7.68 -7.86
CA ASP A 72 14.46 9.03 -8.20
C ASP A 72 12.98 9.19 -7.88
N TYR A 73 12.60 10.43 -7.58
CA TYR A 73 11.26 10.81 -7.19
C TYR A 73 10.84 12.07 -7.92
N ILE A 74 9.62 12.04 -8.46
CA ILE A 74 8.98 13.16 -9.14
C ILE A 74 7.57 13.29 -8.59
N GLN A 75 7.19 14.52 -8.21
CA GLN A 75 5.82 14.86 -7.84
C GLN A 75 5.17 15.66 -8.98
N CYS A 76 3.98 15.22 -9.41
CA CYS A 76 3.13 15.91 -10.36
C CYS A 76 1.72 15.99 -9.77
N ASP A 77 1.36 17.14 -9.19
CA ASP A 77 0.09 17.37 -8.50
C ASP A 77 -0.23 16.27 -7.45
N GLU A 78 -1.30 15.51 -7.66
CA GLU A 78 -1.76 14.41 -6.78
C GLU A 78 -1.09 13.06 -7.10
N LYS A 79 -0.24 13.02 -8.13
CA LYS A 79 0.49 11.82 -8.57
C LYS A 79 1.96 11.93 -8.21
N HIS A 80 2.49 10.84 -7.69
CA HIS A 80 3.89 10.68 -7.35
C HIS A 80 4.48 9.53 -8.16
N ILE A 81 5.65 9.74 -8.73
CA ILE A 81 6.35 8.75 -9.55
C ILE A 81 7.68 8.44 -8.88
N VAL A 82 7.91 7.15 -8.63
CA VAL A 82 9.18 6.65 -8.09
C VAL A 82 9.81 5.74 -9.12
N THR A 83 11.05 6.03 -9.51
CA THR A 83 11.79 5.25 -10.50
C THR A 83 13.04 4.62 -9.92
N LYS A 84 13.39 3.43 -10.42
CA LYS A 84 14.63 2.74 -10.13
C LYS A 84 15.27 2.30 -11.43
N SER A 85 16.51 2.72 -11.67
CA SER A 85 17.36 2.20 -12.73
C SER A 85 18.16 1.00 -12.19
N GLU A 86 18.11 -0.13 -12.89
CA GLU A 86 18.88 -1.33 -12.58
C GLU A 86 19.43 -1.92 -13.88
N GLY A 87 20.72 -1.69 -14.12
CA GLY A 87 21.36 -2.01 -15.40
C GLY A 87 20.73 -1.22 -16.54
N SER A 88 20.20 -1.93 -17.56
CA SER A 88 19.51 -1.34 -18.70
C SER A 88 17.99 -1.18 -18.51
N SER A 89 17.44 -1.64 -17.38
CA SER A 89 16.00 -1.61 -17.12
C SER A 89 15.63 -0.47 -16.18
N ILE A 90 14.53 0.22 -16.50
CA ILE A 90 13.94 1.26 -15.65
C ILE A 90 12.61 0.73 -15.12
N PHE A 91 12.48 0.70 -13.81
CA PHE A 91 11.24 0.33 -13.12
C PHE A 91 10.56 1.58 -12.62
N THR A 92 9.32 1.79 -13.06
CA THR A 92 8.50 2.94 -12.68
C THR A 92 7.32 2.50 -11.83
N TYR A 93 7.10 3.20 -10.73
CA TYR A 93 5.99 2.96 -9.82
C TYR A 93 5.17 4.24 -9.68
N ASP A 94 3.89 4.13 -10.02
CA ASP A 94 2.93 5.22 -9.86
C ASP A 94 2.31 5.12 -8.48
N ILE A 95 2.25 6.24 -7.77
CA ILE A 95 1.63 6.38 -6.47
C ILE A 95 0.61 7.50 -6.54
N LEU A 96 -0.62 7.21 -6.14
CA LEU A 96 -1.72 8.18 -6.09
C LEU A 96 -2.15 8.39 -4.64
N GLU A 97 -2.46 9.64 -4.30
CA GLU A 97 -3.02 9.98 -3.00
C GLU A 97 -4.42 9.35 -2.81
N GLY A 98 -4.74 9.05 -1.56
CA GLY A 98 -6.02 8.49 -1.17
C GLY A 98 -6.55 9.15 0.10
N ASN A 99 -7.30 8.39 0.91
CA ASN A 99 -7.91 8.92 2.12
C ASN A 99 -6.90 8.96 3.28
N ARG A 100 -6.34 10.13 3.55
CA ARG A 100 -5.41 10.39 4.66
C ARG A 100 -6.09 10.42 6.05
N SER A 101 -7.41 10.64 6.12
CA SER A 101 -8.16 10.74 7.39
C SER A 101 -8.58 9.39 8.01
N CYS A 102 -8.27 8.27 7.35
CA CYS A 102 -8.69 6.95 7.80
C CYS A 102 -7.92 6.48 9.06
N ARG A 103 -8.66 5.96 10.05
CA ARG A 103 -8.14 5.47 11.35
C ARG A 103 -8.09 3.94 11.46
N CYS A 104 -7.92 3.23 10.35
CA CYS A 104 -7.89 1.77 10.37
C CYS A 104 -6.58 1.24 11.01
N PRO A 105 -6.59 0.02 11.57
CA PRO A 105 -5.42 -0.55 12.27
C PRO A 105 -4.29 -1.02 11.34
N ILE A 106 -4.50 -1.01 10.01
CA ILE A 106 -3.45 -1.35 9.03
C ILE A 106 -2.65 -0.08 8.74
N ARG A 107 -1.85 0.30 9.71
CA ARG A 107 -1.13 1.57 9.77
C ARG A 107 0.35 1.36 10.04
N CYS A 108 1.15 2.29 9.54
CA CYS A 108 2.51 2.50 10.00
C CYS A 108 2.49 3.65 11.01
N GLU A 109 2.90 3.37 12.25
CA GLU A 109 2.92 4.39 13.30
C GLU A 109 3.99 5.46 13.01
N GLU A 110 5.15 5.06 12.51
CA GLU A 110 6.28 5.95 12.21
C GLU A 110 5.96 6.96 11.10
N CYS A 111 5.28 6.52 10.03
CA CYS A 111 4.84 7.42 8.95
C CYS A 111 3.47 8.06 9.21
N ASN A 112 2.73 7.62 10.24
CA ASN A 112 1.35 8.00 10.53
C ASN A 112 0.36 7.84 9.34
N ILE A 113 0.56 6.80 8.51
CA ILE A 113 -0.29 6.52 7.33
C ILE A 113 -0.88 5.12 7.39
N CYS A 114 -2.03 4.95 6.75
CA CYS A 114 -2.68 3.64 6.61
C CYS A 114 -2.66 3.15 5.16
N ILE A 115 -3.10 1.91 4.96
CA ILE A 115 -3.19 1.31 3.61
C ILE A 115 -4.09 2.09 2.64
N HIS A 116 -4.98 2.95 3.13
CA HIS A 116 -5.88 3.76 2.29
C HIS A 116 -5.34 5.15 1.98
N SER A 117 -4.24 5.56 2.63
CA SER A 117 -3.66 6.90 2.45
C SER A 117 -3.08 7.10 1.05
N PHE A 118 -2.67 6.00 0.40
CA PHE A 118 -2.11 5.99 -0.95
C PHE A 118 -2.43 4.69 -1.68
N SER A 119 -2.31 4.70 -3.00
CA SER A 119 -2.24 3.51 -3.83
C SER A 119 -0.92 3.46 -4.58
N CYS A 120 -0.41 2.25 -4.90
CA CYS A 120 0.83 2.09 -5.66
C CYS A 120 0.70 0.95 -6.68
N THR A 121 1.31 1.07 -7.85
CA THR A 121 1.27 0.02 -8.89
C THR A 121 2.16 -1.20 -8.60
N CYS A 122 2.98 -1.16 -7.54
CA CYS A 122 3.90 -2.26 -7.24
C CYS A 122 3.19 -3.51 -6.68
N VAL A 123 3.86 -4.67 -6.77
CA VAL A 123 3.34 -5.97 -6.32
C VAL A 123 2.95 -5.98 -4.84
N ASP A 124 3.66 -5.23 -4.00
CA ASP A 124 3.34 -5.18 -2.57
C ASP A 124 1.98 -4.56 -2.30
N TYR A 125 1.64 -3.49 -3.01
CA TYR A 125 0.31 -2.88 -2.86
C TYR A 125 -0.73 -3.69 -3.64
N CYS A 126 -0.58 -3.84 -4.96
CA CYS A 126 -1.57 -4.45 -5.84
C CYS A 126 -1.92 -5.89 -5.47
N ILE A 127 -0.93 -6.70 -5.09
CA ILE A 127 -1.12 -8.14 -4.85
C ILE A 127 -1.10 -8.46 -3.36
N ARG A 128 -0.20 -7.84 -2.59
CA ARG A 128 -0.07 -8.17 -1.16
C ARG A 128 -0.96 -7.32 -0.26
N PHE A 129 -1.47 -6.19 -0.76
CA PHE A 129 -2.30 -5.22 -0.04
C PHE A 129 -1.68 -4.82 1.30
N VAL A 130 -0.44 -4.34 1.20
CA VAL A 130 0.36 -3.81 2.31
C VAL A 130 0.97 -2.47 1.88
N ILE A 131 1.21 -1.58 2.85
CA ILE A 131 1.92 -0.32 2.61
C ILE A 131 3.31 -0.68 2.11
N CYS A 132 3.63 -0.28 0.89
CA CYS A 132 4.87 -0.65 0.22
C CYS A 132 5.98 0.37 0.54
N LYS A 133 7.23 -0.02 0.28
CA LYS A 133 8.38 0.87 0.50
C LYS A 133 8.30 2.17 -0.31
N HIS A 134 7.68 2.17 -1.50
CA HIS A 134 7.53 3.38 -2.32
C HIS A 134 6.56 4.38 -1.67
N ILE A 135 5.46 3.90 -1.09
CA ILE A 135 4.52 4.76 -0.34
C ILE A 135 5.21 5.34 0.90
N HIS A 136 5.97 4.51 1.64
CA HIS A 136 6.74 5.01 2.78
C HIS A 136 7.76 6.08 2.38
N PHE A 137 8.52 5.84 1.31
CA PHE A 137 9.52 6.76 0.80
C PHE A 137 8.92 8.13 0.44
N ILE A 138 7.80 8.14 -0.28
CA ILE A 138 7.09 9.39 -0.61
C ILE A 138 6.62 10.11 0.64
N GLN A 139 6.00 9.40 1.59
CA GLN A 139 5.53 10.04 2.81
C GLN A 139 6.69 10.65 3.63
N GLN A 140 7.85 9.99 3.65
CA GLN A 140 9.05 10.55 4.27
C GLN A 140 9.48 11.84 3.56
N LYS A 141 9.56 11.84 2.22
CA LYS A 141 9.89 13.04 1.43
C LYS A 141 8.90 14.20 1.66
N ASN A 142 7.60 13.90 1.68
CA ASN A 142 6.57 14.92 1.93
C ASN A 142 6.68 15.51 3.34
N ASN A 143 7.00 14.68 4.36
CA ASN A 143 7.24 15.16 5.72
C ASN A 143 8.45 16.11 5.78
N LEU A 144 9.55 15.78 5.09
CA LEU A 144 10.72 16.66 5.03
C LEU A 144 10.38 18.00 4.36
N MET A 145 9.68 17.98 3.22
CA MET A 145 9.27 19.20 2.52
C MET A 145 8.39 20.10 3.41
N ASN A 146 7.45 19.52 4.14
CA ASN A 146 6.58 20.26 5.05
C ASN A 146 7.36 20.92 6.20
N SER A 147 8.35 20.23 6.80
CA SER A 147 9.19 20.82 7.84
C SER A 147 9.99 22.03 7.34
N VAL A 148 10.55 21.95 6.12
CA VAL A 148 11.28 23.07 5.52
C VAL A 148 10.37 24.27 5.25
N THR A 149 9.13 24.03 4.82
CA THR A 149 8.17 25.12 4.59
C THR A 149 7.71 25.79 5.88
N GLU A 150 7.61 25.05 6.99
CA GLU A 150 7.25 25.58 8.31
C GLU A 150 8.39 26.44 8.89
N ASP A 151 9.65 26.02 8.73
CA ASP A 151 10.83 26.78 9.19
C ASP A 151 11.02 28.10 8.43
N LEU A 152 10.69 28.13 7.13
CA LEU A 152 10.72 29.36 6.31
C LEU A 152 9.64 30.36 6.70
N GLN A 153 8.52 29.92 7.29
CA GLN A 153 7.46 30.79 7.76
C GLN A 153 7.76 31.42 9.14
N GLN A 154 8.52 30.74 10.00
CA GLN A 154 8.91 31.27 11.31
C GLN A 154 10.01 32.33 11.25
N THR A 155 10.87 32.31 10.24
CA THR A 155 11.95 33.30 10.06
C THR A 155 11.47 34.67 9.55
N GLN A 156 10.22 34.78 9.09
CA GLN A 156 9.61 36.03 8.64
C GLN A 156 8.83 36.79 9.74
N HIS A 157 8.87 36.35 11.00
CA HIS A 157 8.10 36.95 12.11
C HIS A 157 8.94 37.53 13.26
N ASN A 158 10.26 37.73 13.09
CA ASN A 158 11.05 38.51 14.04
C ASN A 158 11.34 39.92 13.48
N PRO A 159 10.48 40.92 13.71
CA PRO A 159 10.89 42.31 13.59
C PRO A 159 11.82 42.60 14.78
N THR A 160 13.08 42.87 14.46
CA THR A 160 14.01 43.56 15.35
C THR A 160 13.41 44.90 15.77
N VAL A 161 13.09 45.05 17.05
CA VAL A 161 13.05 46.33 17.76
C VAL A 161 13.67 46.13 19.13
#